data_AF-A0A954BVA6-F1
#
_entry.id   AF-A0A954BVA6-F1
#
_cell.length_a   1.000
_cell.length_b   1.000
_cell.length_c   1.000
_cell.angle_alpha   90.00
_cell.angle_beta   90.00
_cell.angle_gamma   90.00
#
_symmetry.space_group_name_H-M   'P 1'
#
loop_
_entity.id
_entity.type
_entity.pdbx_description
1 polymer ?
#
loop_
_entity_poly.entity_id
_entity_poly.type
_entity_poly.pdbx_seq_one_letter_code
_entity_poly.pdbx_strand_id
1 'polypeptide(L)'
;MSIFNPPERWLQAPHGYERLWIGIALLWCLVLSAAMPYWHFKGKQTSSGEAYTVDPVDYERRVIRFIDANKVDERNGLPVVQPAPGSDVYLMGKNWQWYPVLKLKKGVEYRVHMSSGDFQHGFSLQPMNMNFQVLP
;
A
#
# COMPACT_ATOMS: atom_id res chain seq x y z
N MET A 1 40.28 6.45 -1.77
CA MET A 1 40.33 5.98 -3.17
C MET A 1 41.79 5.64 -3.49
N SER A 2 42.05 4.56 -4.23
CA SER A 2 43.43 4.12 -4.56
C SER A 2 44.20 5.22 -5.32
N ILE A 3 45.46 5.44 -4.96
CA ILE A 3 46.40 6.35 -5.63
C ILE A 3 47.01 5.71 -6.90
N PHE A 4 46.87 4.39 -7.05
CA PHE A 4 47.36 3.64 -8.20
C PHE A 4 46.23 3.30 -9.17
N ASN A 5 46.49 3.54 -10.46
CA ASN A 5 45.63 3.08 -11.54
C ASN A 5 45.84 1.57 -11.74
N PRO A 6 44.76 0.79 -11.92
CA PRO A 6 44.91 -0.60 -12.30
C PRO A 6 45.59 -0.72 -13.67
N PRO A 7 46.30 -1.83 -13.94
CA PRO A 7 46.97 -2.04 -15.21
C PRO A 7 45.99 -2.02 -16.39
N GLU A 8 46.50 -1.70 -17.58
CA GLU A 8 45.68 -1.76 -18.80
C GLU A 8 45.03 -3.15 -18.93
N ARG A 9 43.72 -3.18 -19.24
CA ARG A 9 42.92 -4.42 -19.38
C ARG A 9 42.82 -5.29 -18.12
N TRP A 10 42.90 -4.69 -16.92
CA TRP A 10 42.70 -5.42 -15.66
C TRP A 10 41.32 -6.12 -15.58
N LEU A 11 40.28 -5.51 -16.17
CA LEU A 11 38.95 -6.09 -16.28
C LEU A 11 38.87 -6.93 -17.56
N GLN A 12 38.74 -8.24 -17.38
CA GLN A 12 38.57 -9.19 -18.48
C GLN A 12 37.10 -9.61 -18.62
N ALA A 13 36.73 -10.12 -19.79
CA ALA A 13 35.39 -10.66 -20.00
C ALA A 13 35.18 -11.94 -19.16
N PRO A 14 33.97 -12.14 -18.60
CA PRO A 14 33.65 -13.36 -17.87
C PRO A 14 33.86 -14.59 -18.75
N HIS A 15 34.52 -15.61 -18.20
CA HIS A 15 34.84 -16.87 -18.86
C HIS A 15 34.64 -18.06 -17.94
N GLY A 16 34.54 -19.26 -18.51
CA GLY A 16 34.31 -20.50 -17.76
C GLY A 16 33.08 -20.41 -16.85
N TYR A 17 33.29 -20.70 -15.56
CA TYR A 17 32.24 -20.72 -14.55
C TYR A 17 31.60 -19.35 -14.28
N GLU A 18 32.35 -18.25 -14.42
CA GLU A 18 31.82 -16.91 -14.19
C GLU A 18 30.72 -16.57 -15.20
N ARG A 19 30.96 -16.88 -16.48
CA ARG A 19 29.97 -16.68 -17.55
C ARG A 19 28.72 -17.54 -17.32
N LEU A 20 28.91 -18.79 -16.89
CA LEU A 20 27.80 -19.69 -16.57
C LEU A 20 26.95 -19.14 -15.42
N TRP A 21 27.59 -18.70 -14.33
CA TRP A 21 26.90 -18.12 -13.18
C TRP A 21 26.12 -16.87 -13.54
N ILE A 22 26.72 -15.95 -14.31
CA ILE A 22 26.01 -14.75 -14.82
C ILE A 22 24.80 -15.16 -15.66
N GLY A 23 24.95 -16.17 -16.52
CA GLY A 23 23.84 -16.70 -17.32
C GLY A 23 22.70 -17.25 -16.46
N ILE A 24 23.02 -18.03 -15.42
CA ILE A 24 22.03 -18.57 -14.47
C ILE A 24 21.35 -17.44 -13.69
N ALA A 25 22.12 -16.48 -13.17
CA ALA A 25 21.59 -15.34 -12.44
C ALA A 25 20.65 -14.50 -13.31
N LEU A 26 21.05 -14.22 -14.56
CA LEU A 26 20.21 -13.50 -15.52
C LEU A 26 18.92 -14.26 -15.83
N LEU A 27 19.01 -15.57 -16.10
CA LEU A 27 17.84 -16.41 -16.33
C LEU A 27 16.89 -16.37 -15.12
N TRP A 28 17.44 -16.46 -13.92
CA TRP A 28 16.64 -16.40 -12.69
C TRP A 28 15.97 -15.03 -12.50
N CYS A 29 16.68 -13.93 -12.77
CA CYS A 29 16.11 -12.59 -12.76
C CYS A 29 14.94 -12.47 -13.75
N LEU A 30 15.06 -13.05 -14.95
CA LEU A 30 13.99 -13.06 -15.95
C LEU A 30 12.78 -13.88 -15.48
N VAL A 31 13.00 -15.05 -14.89
CA VAL A 31 11.93 -15.90 -14.32
C VAL A 31 11.16 -15.16 -13.23
N LEU A 32 11.86 -14.57 -12.25
CA LEU A 32 11.22 -13.81 -11.17
C LEU A 32 10.51 -12.56 -11.69
N SER A 33 11.10 -11.89 -12.68
CA SER A 33 10.50 -10.72 -13.31
C SER A 33 9.21 -11.07 -14.06
N ALA A 34 9.16 -12.22 -14.74
CA ALA A 34 7.95 -12.71 -15.42
C ALA A 34 6.87 -13.21 -14.42
N ALA A 35 7.29 -13.73 -13.26
CA ALA A 35 6.36 -14.16 -12.22
C ALA A 35 5.51 -13.02 -11.65
N MET A 36 6.03 -11.78 -11.62
CA MET A 36 5.31 -10.61 -11.09
C MET A 36 4.08 -10.22 -11.93
N PRO A 37 4.17 -9.98 -13.26
CA PRO A 37 3.00 -9.78 -14.12
C PRO A 37 2.04 -10.98 -14.09
N TYR A 38 2.57 -12.21 -14.09
CA TYR A 38 1.73 -13.40 -13.98
C TYR A 38 0.88 -13.38 -12.70
N TRP A 39 1.50 -13.04 -11.56
CA TRP A 39 0.78 -12.90 -10.30
C TRP A 39 -0.15 -11.68 -10.30
N HIS A 40 0.15 -10.60 -11.03
CA HIS A 40 -0.77 -9.47 -11.15
C HIS A 40 -2.11 -9.86 -11.81
N PHE A 41 -2.08 -10.73 -12.83
CA PHE A 41 -3.32 -11.19 -13.50
C PHE A 41 -4.06 -12.29 -12.72
N LYS A 42 -3.34 -13.14 -11.98
CA LYS A 42 -3.92 -14.27 -11.23
C LYS A 42 -4.24 -13.93 -9.77
N GLY A 43 -3.46 -13.06 -9.17
CA GLY A 43 -3.54 -12.64 -7.78
C GLY A 43 -4.69 -11.68 -7.57
N LYS A 44 -5.54 -11.97 -6.59
CA LYS A 44 -6.69 -11.13 -6.21
C LYS A 44 -6.37 -10.13 -5.10
N GLN A 45 -5.08 -9.89 -4.85
CA GLN A 45 -4.59 -9.11 -3.71
C GLN A 45 -4.21 -7.67 -4.08
N THR A 46 -3.99 -7.40 -5.37
CA THR A 46 -3.63 -6.05 -5.84
C THR A 46 -4.90 -5.20 -5.92
N SER A 47 -4.96 -4.16 -5.08
CA SER A 47 -6.01 -3.15 -5.17
C SER A 47 -5.73 -2.23 -6.35
N SER A 48 -6.65 -2.17 -7.32
CA SER A 48 -6.72 -1.10 -8.30
C SER A 48 -7.38 0.10 -7.63
N GLY A 49 -6.58 0.97 -7.01
CA GLY A 49 -7.06 2.20 -6.38
C GLY A 49 -7.15 3.33 -7.39
N GLU A 50 -8.18 4.16 -7.25
CA GLU A 50 -8.22 5.49 -7.86
C GLU A 50 -7.60 6.49 -6.88
N ALA A 51 -6.72 7.37 -7.38
CA ALA A 51 -6.09 8.41 -6.58
C ALA A 51 -6.64 9.78 -6.96
N TYR A 52 -6.99 10.59 -5.96
CA TYR A 52 -7.55 11.92 -6.12
C TYR A 52 -6.84 12.91 -5.21
N THR A 53 -6.75 14.17 -5.64
CA THR A 53 -6.32 15.27 -4.79
C THR A 53 -7.51 15.80 -4.00
N VAL A 54 -7.32 16.02 -2.70
CA VAL A 54 -8.31 16.62 -1.81
C VAL A 54 -7.59 17.55 -0.85
N ASP A 55 -8.23 18.64 -0.45
CA ASP A 55 -7.73 19.46 0.66
C ASP A 55 -7.93 18.69 1.99
N PRO A 56 -6.93 18.61 2.88
CA PRO A 56 -7.05 17.86 4.13
C PRO A 56 -8.25 18.30 5.00
N VAL A 57 -8.58 19.58 5.01
CA VAL A 57 -9.71 20.13 5.79
C VAL A 57 -11.04 19.70 5.16
N ASP A 58 -11.12 19.64 3.83
CA ASP A 58 -12.30 19.10 3.14
C ASP A 58 -12.48 17.61 3.41
N TYR A 59 -11.39 16.85 3.46
CA TYR A 59 -11.43 15.43 3.77
C TYR A 59 -11.88 15.17 5.22
N GLU A 60 -11.33 15.90 6.19
CA GLU A 60 -11.78 15.83 7.58
C GLU A 60 -13.27 16.14 7.73
N ARG A 61 -13.77 17.18 7.03
CA ARG A 61 -15.21 17.49 7.00
C ARG A 61 -16.06 16.35 6.43
N ARG A 62 -15.58 15.62 5.42
CA ARG A 62 -16.28 14.43 4.88
C ARG A 62 -16.32 13.30 5.91
N VAL A 63 -15.21 13.06 6.60
CA VAL A 63 -15.09 12.04 7.66
C VAL A 63 -16.04 12.35 8.82
N ILE A 64 -16.10 13.61 9.28
CA ILE A 64 -17.02 14.03 10.34
C ILE A 64 -18.47 13.79 9.93
N ARG A 65 -18.89 14.24 8.74
CA ARG A 65 -20.26 13.99 8.23
C ARG A 65 -20.58 12.50 8.14
N PHE A 66 -19.61 11.70 7.71
CA PHE A 66 -19.75 10.24 7.64
C PHE A 66 -19.98 9.63 9.03
N ILE A 67 -19.24 10.07 10.04
CA ILE A 67 -19.38 9.63 11.43
C ILE A 67 -20.74 10.05 11.98
N ASP A 68 -21.13 11.32 11.85
CA ASP A 68 -22.39 11.85 12.38
C ASP A 68 -23.60 11.08 11.85
N ALA A 69 -23.56 10.68 10.58
CA ALA A 69 -24.64 9.93 9.94
C ALA A 69 -24.69 8.44 10.31
N ASN A 70 -23.59 7.84 10.77
CA ASN A 70 -23.45 6.38 10.87
C ASN A 70 -22.87 5.89 12.23
N LYS A 71 -22.67 6.77 13.21
CA LYS A 71 -22.18 6.42 14.56
C LYS A 71 -23.20 5.51 15.24
N VAL A 72 -22.74 4.37 15.76
CA VAL A 72 -23.58 3.42 16.51
C VAL A 72 -23.06 3.16 17.92
N ASP A 73 -21.78 3.40 18.19
CA ASP A 73 -21.15 3.11 19.47
C ASP A 73 -19.87 3.95 19.62
N GLU A 74 -19.18 3.81 20.75
CA GLU A 74 -17.90 4.44 21.03
C GLU A 74 -16.97 3.47 21.76
N ARG A 75 -15.72 3.40 21.32
CA ARG A 75 -14.70 2.50 21.89
C ARG A 75 -13.43 3.28 22.18
N ASN A 76 -13.04 3.36 23.45
CA ASN A 76 -11.85 4.10 23.91
C ASN A 76 -11.82 5.56 23.42
N GLY A 77 -12.98 6.24 23.41
CA GLY A 77 -13.11 7.61 22.89
C GLY A 77 -13.11 7.73 21.36
N LEU A 78 -13.05 6.63 20.62
CA LEU A 78 -13.17 6.60 19.17
C LEU A 78 -14.60 6.21 18.76
N PRO A 79 -15.25 6.96 17.86
CA PRO A 79 -16.57 6.60 17.35
C PRO A 79 -16.48 5.28 16.57
N VAL A 80 -17.42 4.39 16.83
CA VAL A 80 -17.63 3.17 16.05
C VAL A 80 -18.75 3.45 15.06
N VAL A 81 -18.42 3.29 13.79
CA VAL A 81 -19.28 3.65 12.67
C VAL A 81 -19.71 2.40 11.93
N GLN A 82 -21.02 2.22 11.76
CA GLN A 82 -21.60 1.10 11.04
C GLN A 82 -22.33 1.60 9.78
N PRO A 83 -21.63 1.67 8.64
CA PRO A 83 -22.22 2.13 7.39
C PRO A 83 -23.18 1.10 6.78
N ALA A 84 -24.05 1.57 5.89
CA ALA A 84 -24.92 0.70 5.10
C ALA A 84 -24.10 -0.29 4.24
N PRO A 85 -24.53 -1.55 4.08
CA PRO A 85 -23.84 -2.50 3.22
C PRO A 85 -23.67 -1.98 1.79
N GLY A 86 -22.45 -2.07 1.23
CA GLY A 86 -22.18 -1.63 -0.14
C GLY A 86 -21.87 -0.14 -0.30
N SER A 87 -21.91 0.65 0.78
CA SER A 87 -21.69 2.10 0.70
C SER A 87 -20.21 2.47 0.66
N ASP A 88 -19.95 3.73 0.30
CA ASP A 88 -18.67 4.38 0.55
C ASP A 88 -18.43 4.55 2.05
N VAL A 89 -17.17 4.37 2.46
CA VAL A 89 -16.72 4.53 3.84
C VAL A 89 -15.46 5.39 3.87
N TYR A 90 -15.31 6.17 4.92
CA TYR A 90 -14.18 7.08 5.07
C TYR A 90 -13.29 6.64 6.23
N LEU A 91 -11.99 6.59 5.99
CA LEU A 91 -10.97 6.34 6.99
C LEU A 91 -9.91 7.43 6.92
N MET A 92 -9.56 8.03 8.05
CA MET A 92 -8.57 9.09 8.13
C MET A 92 -7.38 8.63 8.96
N GLY A 93 -6.18 8.84 8.41
CA GLY A 93 -4.94 8.79 9.19
C GLY A 93 -4.81 10.05 10.03
N LYS A 94 -4.58 9.88 11.33
CA LYS A 94 -4.19 10.95 12.26
C LYS A 94 -2.92 10.53 12.98
N ASN A 95 -2.30 11.47 13.70
CA ASN A 95 -1.18 11.23 14.60
C ASN A 95 -1.40 9.96 15.44
N TRP A 96 -0.68 8.90 15.09
CA TRP A 96 -0.63 7.61 15.79
C TRP A 96 -1.96 6.83 15.88
N GLN A 97 -2.99 7.19 15.09
CA GLN A 97 -4.28 6.50 15.13
C GLN A 97 -5.02 6.54 13.78
N TRP A 98 -5.88 5.54 13.59
CA TRP A 98 -6.88 5.52 12.52
C TRP A 98 -8.24 5.96 13.06
N TYR A 99 -8.95 6.76 12.29
CA TYR A 99 -10.21 7.37 12.70
C TYR A 99 -11.24 7.36 11.56
N PRO A 100 -12.49 6.88 11.75
CA PRO A 100 -13.07 6.23 12.93
C PRO A 100 -12.83 4.70 12.98
N VAL A 101 -13.40 4.02 13.97
CA VAL A 101 -13.45 2.54 13.98
C VAL A 101 -14.58 2.07 13.06
N LEU A 102 -14.25 1.36 11.99
CA LEU A 102 -15.22 0.84 11.02
C LEU A 102 -15.78 -0.53 11.44
N LYS A 103 -17.09 -0.62 11.62
CA LYS A 103 -17.84 -1.87 11.85
C LYS A 103 -18.48 -2.33 10.54
N LEU A 104 -17.73 -3.08 9.75
CA LEU A 104 -18.15 -3.54 8.42
C LEU A 104 -18.83 -4.92 8.47
N LYS A 105 -19.77 -5.17 7.56
CA LYS A 105 -20.44 -6.47 7.43
C LYS A 105 -19.57 -7.44 6.62
N LYS A 106 -19.33 -8.64 7.15
CA LYS A 106 -18.56 -9.68 6.46
C LYS A 106 -19.23 -10.09 5.13
N GLY A 107 -18.43 -10.25 4.08
CA GLY A 107 -18.89 -10.67 2.75
C GLY A 107 -19.54 -9.55 1.93
N VAL A 108 -19.43 -8.29 2.39
CA VAL A 108 -19.91 -7.11 1.67
C VAL A 108 -18.70 -6.34 1.15
N GLU A 109 -18.81 -5.88 -0.08
CA GLU A 109 -17.84 -4.99 -0.70
C GLU A 109 -18.10 -3.56 -0.26
N TYR A 110 -17.04 -2.83 0.12
CA TYR A 110 -17.12 -1.44 0.51
C TYR A 110 -16.06 -0.65 -0.24
N ARG A 111 -16.39 0.57 -0.64
CA ARG A 111 -15.43 1.50 -1.22
C ARG A 111 -14.83 2.37 -0.12
N VAL A 112 -13.57 2.09 0.22
CA VAL A 112 -12.86 2.81 1.29
C VAL A 112 -12.13 4.01 0.69
N HIS A 113 -12.54 5.21 1.08
CA HIS A 113 -11.81 6.44 0.86
C HIS A 113 -10.83 6.62 2.02
N MET A 114 -9.58 6.94 1.70
CA MET A 114 -8.51 7.05 2.69
C MET A 114 -7.61 8.24 2.37
N SER A 115 -7.40 9.12 3.35
CA SER A 115 -6.45 10.23 3.31
C SER A 115 -5.93 10.49 4.72
N SER A 116 -4.90 11.32 4.84
CA SER A 116 -4.39 11.79 6.13
C SER A 116 -4.86 13.21 6.43
N GLY A 117 -5.02 13.53 7.71
CA GLY A 117 -5.24 14.92 8.16
C GLY A 117 -3.95 15.67 8.51
N ASP A 118 -2.81 14.98 8.54
CA ASP A 118 -1.53 15.53 9.02
C ASP A 118 -0.36 15.19 8.08
N PHE A 119 0.32 14.07 8.28
CA PHE A 119 1.47 13.65 7.49
C PHE A 119 1.23 12.28 6.83
N GLN A 120 2.20 11.81 6.06
CA GLN A 120 2.08 10.52 5.38
C GLN A 120 2.06 9.35 6.38
N HIS A 121 1.12 8.43 6.18
CA HIS A 121 1.02 7.17 6.94
C HIS A 121 1.18 5.93 6.06
N GLY A 122 1.56 4.83 6.69
CA GLY A 122 1.45 3.48 6.10
C GLY A 122 0.24 2.76 6.66
N PHE A 123 -0.67 2.30 5.81
CA PHE A 123 -1.82 1.50 6.20
C PHE A 123 -1.60 0.04 5.80
N SER A 124 -1.61 -0.87 6.77
CA SER A 124 -1.51 -2.31 6.51
C SER A 124 -2.74 -3.04 7.06
N LEU A 125 -3.53 -3.68 6.20
CA LEU A 125 -4.64 -4.52 6.61
C LEU A 125 -4.23 -5.99 6.71
N GLN A 126 -4.26 -6.50 7.93
CA GLN A 126 -3.95 -7.89 8.26
C GLN A 126 -5.24 -8.68 8.53
N PRO A 127 -5.34 -9.97 8.15
CA PRO A 127 -4.30 -10.83 7.56
C PRO A 127 -4.21 -10.76 6.02
N MET A 128 -4.95 -9.86 5.38
CA MET A 128 -5.06 -9.81 3.91
C MET A 128 -3.80 -9.26 3.21
N ASN A 129 -2.83 -8.75 3.98
CA ASN A 129 -1.58 -8.17 3.49
C ASN A 129 -1.77 -7.05 2.45
N MET A 130 -2.84 -6.26 2.56
CA MET A 130 -2.95 -5.03 1.77
C MET A 130 -2.16 -3.93 2.44
N ASN A 131 -1.33 -3.22 1.67
CA ASN A 131 -0.49 -2.14 2.19
C ASN A 131 -0.58 -0.91 1.29
N PHE A 132 -0.88 0.25 1.87
CA PHE A 132 -1.07 1.51 1.16
C PHE A 132 -0.27 2.64 1.80
N GLN A 133 0.26 3.51 0.95
CA GLN A 133 0.76 4.82 1.34
C GLN A 133 -0.43 5.79 1.38
N VAL A 134 -0.66 6.42 2.52
CA VAL A 134 -1.76 7.35 2.74
C VAL A 134 -1.18 8.74 2.87
N LEU A 135 -1.55 9.62 1.95
CA LEU A 135 -1.04 10.99 1.86
C LEU A 135 -2.04 11.98 2.48
N PRO A 136 -1.57 13.13 2.99
CA PRO A 136 -2.44 14.24 3.34
C PRO A 136 -3.14 14.83 2.12
#